data_AF-A0A0B7AJJ8-F1
#
_entry.id   AF-A0A0B7AJJ8-F1
#
_cell.length_a   1.000
_cell.length_b   1.000
_cell.length_c   1.000
_cell.angle_alpha   90.00
_cell.angle_beta   90.00
_cell.angle_gamma   90.00
#
_symmetry.space_group_name_H-M   'P 1'
#
loop_
_entity.id
_entity.type
_entity.pdbx_description
1 polymer ?
#
loop_
_entity_poly.entity_id
_entity_poly.type
_entity_poly.pdbx_seq_one_letter_code
_entity_poly.pdbx_strand_id
1 'polypeptide(L)'
;LTGMDAETQAKLTEDHFLFNDKDRFLKAARGYDDWPIGRGIFFNENKTFLVWVNEEDHLRLISMQKGGDIGAVYKRLVTAVKTIEEKLKFARDDRLGYLTFCPSNLGTTLRASVHIQIPLLAASDKFKPLCDKLNLQARGIHGEHTESADGVFDISNKRRLGITELQAVQEMYNGVKEIIKQEKELAWRPENVDEMFDHLSKAKNCKSLLKKHLTKDTFEKLKDKKTSHGATLGDCIISGVLNLDSGVGLYAADPESYTEFALLFDPVIKDYHKLKISDAITHPASDFGDLENLGFADLDPEGEMIVSTRIRVGRSHKEFAFPPILQKENLSQMEQISIDALNILTDEIKGSYHPLEGMSKETQEQLTNDHFLFNDSNRFLKAAGGYNEWPTGRGIFFNESKTFLVWVNEEDHLRIISMQKGGDIATVYKRLVTAIRSLEEKLTFARDDRLGFLTFCPSNLGTTLRASVHIKIPHLSARKDFKSTCDKLKLQARGIHGEHTESEGGIYDISNKRRLGLSEIEAVKEMVAGIQEIIRLEKEAANGKTKSCDIL
;
A
#
# COMPACT_ATOMS: atom_id res chain seq x y z
N LEU A 1 -32.63 -26.67 29.92
CA LEU A 1 -31.30 -27.30 29.92
C LEU A 1 -31.26 -28.44 30.93
N THR A 2 -31.77 -28.26 32.16
CA THR A 2 -32.00 -29.38 33.09
C THR A 2 -32.74 -30.54 32.42
N GLY A 3 -32.19 -31.74 32.49
CA GLY A 3 -32.79 -32.95 31.92
C GLY A 3 -32.68 -33.10 30.40
N MET A 4 -31.94 -32.23 29.70
CA MET A 4 -31.62 -32.41 28.27
C MET A 4 -30.66 -33.58 28.09
N ASP A 5 -30.99 -34.52 27.20
CA ASP A 5 -30.12 -35.65 26.88
C ASP A 5 -28.93 -35.23 26.01
N ALA A 6 -27.88 -36.04 26.02
CA ALA A 6 -26.61 -35.73 25.35
C ALA A 6 -26.74 -35.67 23.81
N GLU A 7 -27.66 -36.43 23.21
CA GLU A 7 -27.88 -36.43 21.76
C GLU A 7 -28.50 -35.11 21.31
N THR A 8 -29.56 -34.68 22.00
CA THR A 8 -30.18 -33.37 21.80
C THR A 8 -29.16 -32.24 22.02
N GLN A 9 -28.35 -32.35 23.07
CA GLN A 9 -27.31 -31.36 23.38
C GLN A 9 -26.27 -31.24 22.26
N ALA A 10 -25.78 -32.37 21.75
CA ALA A 10 -24.80 -32.42 20.67
C ALA A 10 -25.37 -31.81 19.38
N LYS A 11 -26.59 -32.19 19.00
CA LYS A 11 -27.28 -31.66 17.80
C LYS A 11 -27.49 -30.15 17.86
N LEU A 12 -27.95 -29.63 19.00
CA LEU A 12 -28.13 -28.18 19.17
C LEU A 12 -26.80 -27.42 19.22
N THR A 13 -25.72 -28.06 19.64
CA THR A 13 -24.37 -27.47 19.58
C THR A 13 -23.89 -27.38 18.14
N GLU A 14 -24.06 -28.46 17.35
CA GLU A 14 -23.71 -28.51 15.93
C GLU A 14 -24.50 -27.49 15.10
N ASP A 15 -25.79 -27.31 15.41
CA ASP A 15 -26.63 -26.29 14.78
C ASP A 15 -26.29 -24.84 15.20
N HIS A 16 -25.34 -24.64 16.14
CA HIS A 16 -25.03 -23.36 16.79
C HIS A 16 -26.20 -22.73 17.57
N PHE A 17 -27.10 -23.56 18.10
CA PHE A 17 -28.30 -23.11 18.83
C PHE A 17 -28.11 -23.15 20.35
N LEU A 18 -27.21 -24.00 20.84
CA LEU A 18 -26.94 -24.19 22.26
C LEU A 18 -25.83 -23.25 22.78
N PHE A 19 -26.13 -22.52 23.85
CA PHE A 19 -25.13 -21.80 24.65
C PHE A 19 -24.54 -22.70 25.74
N ASN A 20 -23.35 -22.33 26.26
CA ASN A 20 -22.62 -23.11 27.26
C ASN A 20 -22.13 -22.22 28.42
N ASP A 21 -21.52 -22.86 29.43
CA ASP A 21 -21.04 -22.26 30.68
C ASP A 21 -19.53 -21.94 30.67
N LYS A 22 -18.93 -21.79 29.49
CA LYS A 22 -17.47 -21.62 29.34
C LYS A 22 -16.98 -20.17 29.34
N ASP A 23 -17.88 -19.18 29.26
CA ASP A 23 -17.46 -17.77 29.27
C ASP A 23 -16.94 -17.36 30.65
N ARG A 24 -15.64 -17.05 30.73
CA ARG A 24 -14.99 -16.70 32.00
C ARG A 24 -15.50 -15.39 32.61
N PHE A 25 -15.94 -14.43 31.79
CA PHE A 25 -16.43 -13.14 32.26
C PHE A 25 -17.82 -13.30 32.86
N LEU A 26 -18.70 -14.04 32.17
CA LEU A 26 -20.04 -14.34 32.69
C LEU A 26 -19.95 -15.18 33.96
N LYS A 27 -19.03 -16.15 34.03
CA LYS A 27 -18.74 -16.91 35.25
C LYS A 27 -18.29 -16.02 36.40
N ALA A 28 -17.34 -15.11 36.16
CA ALA A 28 -16.85 -14.18 37.18
C ALA A 28 -17.93 -13.21 37.66
N ALA A 29 -18.88 -12.87 36.79
CA ALA A 29 -20.05 -12.06 37.11
C ALA A 29 -21.23 -12.86 37.68
N ARG A 30 -21.00 -14.12 38.08
CA ARG A 30 -21.98 -15.05 38.68
C ARG A 30 -23.17 -15.43 37.78
N GLY A 31 -23.02 -15.28 36.46
CA GLY A 31 -24.06 -15.64 35.48
C GLY A 31 -24.35 -17.14 35.38
N TYR A 32 -23.49 -18.00 35.93
CA TYR A 32 -23.63 -19.46 35.93
C TYR A 32 -23.99 -20.07 37.30
N ASP A 33 -24.35 -19.24 38.28
CA ASP A 33 -24.87 -19.75 39.55
C ASP A 33 -26.08 -20.68 39.29
N ASP A 34 -26.13 -21.81 39.99
CA ASP A 34 -27.14 -22.87 39.83
C ASP A 34 -27.27 -23.49 38.42
N TRP A 35 -26.21 -23.45 37.60
CA TRP A 35 -26.22 -24.10 36.28
C TRP A 35 -26.56 -25.61 36.35
N PRO A 36 -27.44 -26.15 35.48
CA PRO A 36 -28.17 -25.53 34.37
C PRO A 36 -29.63 -25.14 34.70
N ILE A 37 -29.98 -25.00 35.97
CA ILE A 37 -31.36 -24.76 36.45
C ILE A 37 -31.88 -23.42 35.92
N GLY A 38 -33.17 -23.40 35.52
CA GLY A 38 -33.86 -22.19 35.04
C GLY A 38 -33.46 -21.73 33.63
N ARG A 39 -32.57 -22.46 32.96
CA ARG A 39 -32.03 -22.09 31.64
C ARG A 39 -32.63 -22.94 30.53
N GLY A 40 -32.86 -22.35 29.38
CA GLY A 40 -33.58 -23.02 28.29
C GLY A 40 -33.38 -22.39 26.93
N ILE A 41 -33.80 -23.13 25.90
CA ILE A 41 -33.76 -22.71 24.52
C ILE A 41 -35.11 -23.01 23.89
N PHE A 42 -35.62 -22.05 23.13
CA PHE A 42 -36.78 -22.22 22.25
C PHE A 42 -36.35 -21.95 20.82
N PHE A 43 -36.80 -22.73 19.85
CA PHE A 43 -36.67 -22.40 18.43
C PHE A 43 -37.91 -22.83 17.67
N ASN A 44 -38.23 -22.12 16.59
CA ASN A 44 -39.36 -22.48 15.73
C ASN A 44 -39.03 -23.67 14.82
N GLU A 45 -40.05 -24.30 14.25
CA GLU A 45 -39.90 -25.48 13.36
C GLU A 45 -38.90 -25.25 12.22
N ASN A 46 -38.93 -24.05 11.63
CA ASN A 46 -38.05 -23.67 10.52
C ASN A 46 -36.62 -23.33 10.96
N LYS A 47 -36.30 -23.35 12.26
CA LYS A 47 -34.97 -23.00 12.79
C LYS A 47 -34.48 -21.60 12.36
N THR A 48 -35.40 -20.66 12.21
CA THR A 48 -35.15 -19.27 11.78
C THR A 48 -35.42 -18.24 12.89
N PHE A 49 -35.93 -18.69 14.03
CA PHE A 49 -36.15 -17.89 15.22
C PHE A 49 -35.81 -18.74 16.44
N LEU A 50 -35.01 -18.17 17.33
CA LEU A 50 -34.38 -18.81 18.48
C LEU A 50 -34.49 -17.86 19.68
N VAL A 51 -34.72 -18.40 20.87
CA VAL A 51 -34.69 -17.64 22.12
C VAL A 51 -33.82 -18.39 23.12
N TRP A 52 -32.82 -17.71 23.67
CA TRP A 52 -32.10 -18.18 24.85
C TRP A 52 -32.73 -17.59 26.11
N VAL A 53 -32.92 -18.44 27.11
CA VAL A 53 -33.54 -18.08 28.39
C VAL A 53 -32.48 -18.20 29.49
N ASN A 54 -32.26 -17.09 30.21
CA ASN A 54 -31.31 -16.98 31.33
C ASN A 54 -29.87 -17.39 30.98
N GLU A 55 -29.40 -16.99 29.79
CA GLU A 55 -28.00 -17.19 29.38
C GLU A 55 -27.12 -16.08 29.99
N GLU A 56 -27.11 -14.90 29.39
CA GLU A 56 -26.54 -13.65 29.95
C GLU A 56 -27.66 -12.71 30.44
N ASP A 57 -28.62 -12.44 29.56
CA ASP A 57 -29.86 -11.72 29.86
C ASP A 57 -31.01 -12.69 30.15
N HIS A 58 -32.11 -12.18 30.70
CA HIS A 58 -33.32 -12.99 30.90
C HIS A 58 -33.80 -13.65 29.59
N LEU A 59 -33.80 -12.89 28.49
CA LEU A 59 -34.14 -13.37 27.15
C LEU A 59 -33.20 -12.77 26.12
N ARG A 60 -32.64 -13.63 25.25
CA ARG A 60 -31.99 -13.23 24.01
C ARG A 60 -32.81 -13.76 22.83
N LEU A 61 -33.47 -12.86 22.11
CA LEU A 61 -34.32 -13.21 20.97
C LEU A 61 -33.54 -13.04 19.67
N ILE A 62 -33.46 -14.09 18.89
CA ILE A 62 -32.60 -14.18 17.70
C ILE A 62 -33.47 -14.58 16.52
N SER A 63 -33.39 -13.81 15.44
CA SER A 63 -33.95 -14.18 14.15
C SER A 63 -32.82 -14.30 13.14
N MET A 64 -32.79 -15.37 12.37
CA MET A 64 -31.71 -15.65 11.42
C MET A 64 -32.19 -16.50 10.25
N GLN A 65 -31.47 -16.45 9.13
CA GLN A 65 -31.63 -17.33 7.96
C GLN A 65 -30.38 -17.24 7.07
N LYS A 66 -30.24 -18.15 6.10
CA LYS A 66 -29.24 -18.02 5.04
C LYS A 66 -29.64 -16.91 4.05
N GLY A 67 -28.65 -16.27 3.43
CA GLY A 67 -28.84 -15.19 2.46
C GLY A 67 -28.94 -13.79 3.10
N GLY A 68 -29.15 -12.77 2.27
CA GLY A 68 -29.05 -11.35 2.67
C GLY A 68 -30.37 -10.62 2.92
N ASP A 69 -31.50 -11.32 3.04
CA ASP A 69 -32.81 -10.69 3.27
C ASP A 69 -33.00 -10.30 4.76
N ILE A 70 -32.31 -9.24 5.16
CA ILE A 70 -32.40 -8.68 6.52
C ILE A 70 -33.82 -8.17 6.83
N GLY A 71 -34.61 -7.82 5.80
CA GLY A 71 -35.99 -7.36 5.96
C GLY A 71 -36.89 -8.46 6.51
N ALA A 72 -36.82 -9.66 5.93
CA ALA A 72 -37.56 -10.83 6.41
C ALA A 72 -37.15 -11.23 7.84
N VAL A 73 -35.83 -11.20 8.12
CA VAL A 73 -35.26 -11.48 9.45
C VAL A 73 -35.79 -10.48 10.49
N TYR A 74 -35.68 -9.18 10.20
CA TYR A 74 -36.11 -8.13 11.12
C TYR A 74 -37.62 -8.15 11.35
N LYS A 75 -38.43 -8.34 10.30
CA LYS A 75 -39.89 -8.45 10.42
C LYS A 75 -40.29 -9.62 11.32
N ARG A 76 -39.62 -10.78 11.18
CA ARG A 76 -39.86 -11.95 12.03
C ARG A 76 -39.50 -11.67 13.49
N LEU A 77 -38.36 -11.04 13.74
CA LEU A 77 -37.94 -10.63 15.10
C LEU A 77 -38.96 -9.67 15.73
N VAL A 78 -39.33 -8.60 15.04
CA VAL A 78 -40.27 -7.59 15.55
C VAL A 78 -41.64 -8.19 15.83
N THR A 79 -42.13 -9.09 14.97
CA THR A 79 -43.41 -9.78 15.18
C THR A 79 -43.37 -10.62 16.45
N ALA A 80 -42.28 -11.37 16.68
CA ALA A 80 -42.12 -12.18 17.87
C ALA A 80 -42.00 -11.33 19.14
N VAL A 81 -41.17 -10.27 19.12
CA VAL A 81 -40.99 -9.35 20.26
C VAL A 81 -42.32 -8.73 20.67
N LYS A 82 -43.09 -8.16 19.72
CA LYS A 82 -44.40 -7.56 20.01
C LYS A 82 -45.38 -8.55 20.64
N THR A 83 -45.39 -9.78 20.13
CA THR A 83 -46.26 -10.84 20.67
C THR A 83 -45.87 -11.22 22.11
N ILE A 84 -44.57 -11.24 22.41
CA ILE A 84 -44.07 -11.56 23.75
C ILE A 84 -44.35 -10.40 24.72
N GLU A 85 -44.22 -9.15 24.28
CA GLU A 85 -44.52 -7.96 25.09
C GLU A 85 -45.99 -7.86 25.53
N GLU A 86 -46.93 -8.51 24.83
CA GLU A 86 -48.32 -8.63 25.29
C GLU A 86 -48.47 -9.47 26.58
N LYS A 87 -47.49 -10.34 26.86
CA LYS A 87 -47.50 -11.26 28.01
C LYS A 87 -46.46 -10.93 29.06
N LEU A 88 -45.33 -10.33 28.66
CA LEU A 88 -44.20 -10.02 29.53
C LEU A 88 -43.92 -8.51 29.54
N LYS A 89 -43.63 -7.97 30.72
CA LYS A 89 -43.20 -6.58 30.86
C LYS A 89 -41.68 -6.52 30.87
N PHE A 90 -41.07 -5.92 29.85
CA PHE A 90 -39.64 -5.71 29.81
C PHE A 90 -39.22 -4.46 30.59
N ALA A 91 -38.09 -4.57 31.29
CA ALA A 91 -37.51 -3.46 32.03
C ALA A 91 -36.93 -2.43 31.06
N ARG A 92 -37.36 -1.19 31.22
CA ARG A 92 -36.97 -0.06 30.37
C ARG A 92 -36.81 1.20 31.20
N ASP A 93 -35.78 1.96 30.89
CA ASP A 93 -35.49 3.28 31.44
C ASP A 93 -35.54 4.32 30.31
N ASP A 94 -36.00 5.54 30.60
CA ASP A 94 -36.16 6.57 29.57
C ASP A 94 -34.82 7.07 29.00
N ARG A 95 -33.74 7.02 29.80
CA ARG A 95 -32.39 7.42 29.40
C ARG A 95 -31.61 6.26 28.80
N LEU A 96 -31.76 5.06 29.35
CA LEU A 96 -30.95 3.88 28.98
C LEU A 96 -31.65 2.92 28.00
N GLY A 97 -32.94 3.10 27.72
CA GLY A 97 -33.72 2.18 26.91
C GLY A 97 -33.97 0.84 27.63
N TYR A 98 -34.03 -0.25 26.89
CA TYR A 98 -34.16 -1.59 27.48
C TYR A 98 -32.92 -1.92 28.31
N LEU A 99 -33.16 -2.44 29.52
CA LEU A 99 -32.10 -2.79 30.46
C LEU A 99 -31.58 -4.19 30.19
N THR A 100 -30.26 -4.31 30.16
CA THR A 100 -29.51 -5.56 29.95
C THR A 100 -28.49 -5.75 31.06
N PHE A 101 -28.01 -6.98 31.22
CA PHE A 101 -26.96 -7.33 32.18
C PHE A 101 -25.66 -6.58 31.89
N CYS A 102 -25.20 -6.63 30.63
CA CYS A 102 -24.01 -5.92 30.20
C CYS A 102 -24.35 -4.51 29.69
N PRO A 103 -23.65 -3.45 30.15
CA PRO A 103 -23.87 -2.08 29.69
C PRO A 103 -23.70 -1.88 28.17
N SER A 104 -22.93 -2.74 27.50
CA SER A 104 -22.72 -2.66 26.05
C SER A 104 -24.00 -2.90 25.23
N ASN A 105 -25.00 -3.56 25.81
CA ASN A 105 -26.26 -3.93 25.15
C ASN A 105 -27.43 -3.00 25.50
N LEU A 106 -27.23 -1.92 26.27
CA LEU A 106 -28.29 -0.97 26.60
C LEU A 106 -28.88 -0.28 25.36
N GLY A 107 -30.11 0.22 25.50
CA GLY A 107 -30.81 0.99 24.47
C GLY A 107 -31.78 0.13 23.69
N THR A 108 -31.48 -0.07 22.41
CA THR A 108 -32.25 -0.95 21.51
C THR A 108 -31.99 -2.43 21.74
N THR A 109 -30.88 -2.78 22.42
CA THR A 109 -30.31 -4.14 22.53
C THR A 109 -29.98 -4.82 21.19
N LEU A 110 -30.28 -4.16 20.06
CA LEU A 110 -30.33 -4.78 18.75
C LEU A 110 -28.94 -4.88 18.12
N ARG A 111 -28.51 -6.12 17.91
CA ARG A 111 -27.40 -6.46 17.02
C ARG A 111 -27.95 -7.08 15.74
N ALA A 112 -28.06 -6.28 14.68
CA ALA A 112 -28.30 -6.78 13.34
C ALA A 112 -26.94 -7.09 12.70
N SER A 113 -26.77 -8.27 12.11
CA SER A 113 -25.49 -8.63 11.49
C SER A 113 -25.63 -9.50 10.25
N VAL A 114 -24.55 -9.57 9.46
CA VAL A 114 -24.42 -10.43 8.28
C VAL A 114 -23.02 -11.03 8.27
N HIS A 115 -22.92 -12.31 7.92
CA HIS A 115 -21.64 -12.91 7.52
C HIS A 115 -21.43 -12.65 6.03
N ILE A 116 -20.37 -11.94 5.67
CA ILE A 116 -20.08 -11.53 4.29
C ILE A 116 -18.64 -11.83 3.92
N GLN A 117 -18.44 -12.32 2.68
CA GLN A 117 -17.13 -12.54 2.08
C GLN A 117 -16.63 -11.24 1.41
N ILE A 118 -15.57 -10.66 1.96
CA ILE A 118 -14.97 -9.40 1.52
C ILE A 118 -13.43 -9.45 1.57
N PRO A 119 -12.79 -10.47 0.95
CA PRO A 119 -11.36 -10.71 1.06
C PRO A 119 -10.52 -9.53 0.56
N LEU A 120 -10.95 -8.83 -0.48
CA LEU A 120 -10.15 -7.76 -1.07
C LEU A 120 -10.19 -6.49 -0.20
N LEU A 121 -11.38 -6.10 0.25
CA LEU A 121 -11.55 -4.96 1.12
C LEU A 121 -10.91 -5.22 2.48
N ALA A 122 -11.11 -6.40 3.05
CA ALA A 122 -10.55 -6.77 4.36
C ALA A 122 -9.01 -6.78 4.38
N ALA A 123 -8.36 -7.10 3.25
CA ALA A 123 -6.92 -7.01 3.11
C ALA A 123 -6.40 -5.56 3.00
N SER A 124 -7.30 -4.56 2.89
CA SER A 124 -6.92 -3.15 2.81
C SER A 124 -6.96 -2.45 4.18
N ASP A 125 -6.03 -1.54 4.40
CA ASP A 125 -6.00 -0.67 5.60
C ASP A 125 -7.23 0.24 5.71
N LYS A 126 -8.04 0.34 4.65
CA LYS A 126 -9.26 1.14 4.61
C LYS A 126 -10.46 0.46 5.27
N PHE A 127 -10.44 -0.86 5.44
CA PHE A 127 -11.61 -1.62 5.89
C PHE A 127 -12.07 -1.26 7.30
N LYS A 128 -11.14 -1.23 8.28
CA LYS A 128 -11.48 -0.89 9.67
C LYS A 128 -11.91 0.58 9.80
N PRO A 129 -11.19 1.57 9.23
CA PRO A 129 -11.65 2.96 9.19
C PRO A 129 -13.01 3.14 8.49
N LEU A 130 -13.28 2.39 7.42
CA LEU A 130 -14.57 2.41 6.74
C LEU A 130 -15.70 1.90 7.63
N CYS A 131 -15.50 0.76 8.31
CA CYS A 131 -16.46 0.23 9.28
C CYS A 131 -16.79 1.27 10.35
N ASP A 132 -15.77 1.89 10.95
CA ASP A 132 -15.97 2.90 11.99
C ASP A 132 -16.72 4.13 11.46
N LYS A 133 -16.37 4.63 10.27
CA LYS A 133 -17.06 5.74 9.61
C LYS A 133 -18.53 5.43 9.34
N LEU A 134 -18.85 4.17 9.05
CA LEU A 134 -20.21 3.69 8.78
C LEU A 134 -20.96 3.26 10.05
N ASN A 135 -20.39 3.47 11.25
CA ASN A 135 -20.94 2.98 12.52
C ASN A 135 -21.17 1.46 12.54
N LEU A 136 -20.26 0.70 11.93
CA LEU A 136 -20.26 -0.75 11.90
C LEU A 136 -19.17 -1.34 12.78
N GLN A 137 -19.37 -2.60 13.19
CA GLN A 137 -18.39 -3.41 13.88
C GLN A 137 -18.15 -4.68 13.05
N ALA A 138 -16.87 -4.97 12.77
CA ALA A 138 -16.43 -6.15 12.02
C ALA A 138 -15.66 -7.13 12.92
N ARG A 139 -16.11 -8.39 12.97
CA ARG A 139 -15.51 -9.50 13.75
C ARG A 139 -15.23 -10.71 12.85
N GLY A 140 -14.31 -11.59 13.23
CA GLY A 140 -14.22 -12.92 12.61
C GLY A 140 -15.44 -13.78 12.95
N ILE A 141 -15.67 -14.82 12.16
CA ILE A 141 -16.90 -15.65 12.24
C ILE A 141 -16.94 -16.65 13.41
N HIS A 142 -15.84 -16.84 14.14
CA HIS A 142 -15.73 -17.81 15.23
C HIS A 142 -15.74 -17.19 16.64
N GLY A 143 -16.05 -15.89 16.76
CA GLY A 143 -16.21 -15.20 18.04
C GLY A 143 -15.55 -13.82 18.10
N GLU A 144 -15.75 -13.12 19.23
CA GLU A 144 -15.31 -11.72 19.43
C GLU A 144 -13.80 -11.47 19.29
N HIS A 145 -12.99 -12.54 19.35
CA HIS A 145 -11.53 -12.50 19.28
C HIS A 145 -10.92 -13.36 18.17
N THR A 146 -11.72 -13.81 17.21
CA THR A 146 -11.22 -14.71 16.16
C THR A 146 -10.80 -13.95 14.91
N GLU A 147 -9.65 -14.33 14.35
CA GLU A 147 -9.23 -13.88 13.01
C GLU A 147 -10.20 -14.45 11.97
N SER A 148 -10.48 -13.68 10.91
CA SER A 148 -11.29 -14.17 9.81
C SER A 148 -10.49 -15.23 9.05
N ALA A 149 -10.95 -16.48 9.08
CA ALA A 149 -10.57 -17.42 8.04
C ALA A 149 -11.21 -16.96 6.71
N ASP A 150 -10.41 -16.91 5.64
CA ASP A 150 -10.85 -16.77 4.25
C ASP A 150 -11.60 -15.49 3.85
N GLY A 151 -11.37 -14.38 4.58
CA GLY A 151 -11.95 -13.08 4.25
C GLY A 151 -13.45 -12.97 4.52
N VAL A 152 -14.01 -13.86 5.35
CA VAL A 152 -15.39 -13.79 5.83
C VAL A 152 -15.46 -13.06 7.17
N PHE A 153 -16.30 -12.04 7.24
CA PHE A 153 -16.50 -11.22 8.43
C PHE A 153 -17.96 -11.18 8.86
N ASP A 154 -18.17 -11.14 10.18
CA ASP A 154 -19.44 -10.76 10.78
C ASP A 154 -19.49 -9.23 10.92
N ILE A 155 -20.34 -8.60 10.12
CA ILE A 155 -20.54 -7.15 10.09
C ILE A 155 -21.87 -6.81 10.75
N SER A 156 -21.83 -5.96 11.77
CA SER A 156 -23.00 -5.54 12.54
C SER A 156 -23.05 -4.04 12.76
N ASN A 157 -24.21 -3.48 13.11
CA ASN A 157 -24.25 -2.12 13.65
C ASN A 157 -23.38 -2.00 14.91
N LYS A 158 -22.71 -0.88 15.10
CA LYS A 158 -21.91 -0.56 16.30
C LYS A 158 -22.76 0.13 17.38
N ARG A 159 -23.71 0.96 16.97
CA ARG A 159 -24.58 1.73 17.88
C ARG A 159 -25.71 0.86 18.42
N ARG A 160 -26.01 1.01 19.71
CA ARG A 160 -27.12 0.35 20.43
C ARG A 160 -28.01 1.35 21.17
N LEU A 161 -27.40 2.39 21.74
CA LEU A 161 -28.06 3.42 22.53
C LEU A 161 -28.20 4.74 21.75
N GLY A 162 -29.26 5.49 22.02
CA GLY A 162 -29.52 6.81 21.41
C GLY A 162 -30.03 6.77 19.97
N ILE A 163 -30.51 5.60 19.51
CA ILE A 163 -31.17 5.38 18.22
C ILE A 163 -32.35 4.42 18.39
N THR A 164 -33.24 4.35 17.40
CA THR A 164 -34.29 3.35 17.35
C THR A 164 -33.80 2.03 16.74
N GLU A 165 -34.55 0.95 16.94
CA GLU A 165 -34.28 -0.38 16.38
C GLU A 165 -34.24 -0.31 14.84
N LEU A 166 -35.15 0.43 14.22
CA LEU A 166 -35.19 0.60 12.77
C LEU A 166 -33.95 1.37 12.27
N GLN A 167 -33.54 2.43 12.98
CA GLN A 167 -32.32 3.17 12.64
C GLN A 167 -31.08 2.27 12.74
N ALA A 168 -30.98 1.45 13.78
CA ALA A 168 -29.89 0.49 13.96
C ALA A 168 -29.78 -0.51 12.79
N VAL A 169 -30.90 -1.09 12.34
CA VAL A 169 -30.92 -1.98 11.16
C VAL A 169 -30.59 -1.22 9.88
N GLN A 170 -31.11 0.00 9.70
CA GLN A 170 -30.90 0.78 8.50
C GLN A 170 -29.43 1.25 8.37
N GLU A 171 -28.78 1.62 9.48
CA GLU A 171 -27.34 1.89 9.53
C GLU A 171 -26.55 0.66 9.09
N MET A 172 -26.86 -0.52 9.66
CA MET A 172 -26.21 -1.78 9.26
C MET A 172 -26.41 -2.07 7.76
N TYR A 173 -27.66 -2.04 7.29
CA TYR A 173 -28.01 -2.34 5.90
C TYR A 173 -27.31 -1.43 4.90
N ASN A 174 -27.34 -0.11 5.14
CA ASN A 174 -26.69 0.86 4.27
C ASN A 174 -25.17 0.70 4.28
N GLY A 175 -24.59 0.47 5.47
CA GLY A 175 -23.17 0.27 5.62
C GLY A 175 -22.68 -1.01 4.93
N VAL A 176 -23.40 -2.12 5.07
CA VAL A 176 -23.08 -3.39 4.38
C VAL A 176 -23.22 -3.24 2.86
N LYS A 177 -24.20 -2.47 2.36
CA LYS A 177 -24.29 -2.19 0.91
C LYS A 177 -23.09 -1.42 0.38
N GLU A 178 -22.57 -0.46 1.14
CA GLU A 178 -21.35 0.26 0.77
C GLU A 178 -20.13 -0.67 0.79
N ILE A 179 -20.02 -1.56 1.79
CA ILE A 179 -18.97 -2.60 1.84
C ILE A 179 -19.03 -3.51 0.61
N ILE A 180 -20.22 -4.02 0.24
CA ILE A 180 -20.41 -4.86 -0.95
C ILE A 180 -19.98 -4.12 -2.21
N LYS A 181 -20.34 -2.83 -2.31
CA LYS A 181 -19.96 -2.00 -3.45
C LYS A 181 -18.45 -1.86 -3.57
N GLN A 182 -17.75 -1.57 -2.48
CA GLN A 182 -16.29 -1.43 -2.49
C GLN A 182 -15.58 -2.75 -2.77
N GLU A 183 -16.06 -3.87 -2.22
CA GLU A 183 -15.53 -5.20 -2.58
C GLU A 183 -15.65 -5.48 -4.08
N LYS A 184 -16.81 -5.17 -4.67
CA LYS A 184 -17.03 -5.34 -6.12
C LYS A 184 -16.15 -4.40 -6.95
N GLU A 185 -15.95 -3.17 -6.51
CA GLU A 185 -15.03 -2.23 -7.17
C GLU A 185 -13.58 -2.73 -7.14
N LEU A 186 -13.14 -3.33 -6.02
CA LEU A 186 -11.82 -3.95 -5.90
C LEU A 186 -11.67 -5.22 -6.74
N ALA A 187 -12.74 -5.98 -6.91
CA ALA A 187 -12.78 -7.21 -7.72
C ALA A 187 -12.87 -6.95 -9.22
N TRP A 188 -13.33 -5.76 -9.64
CA TRP A 188 -13.52 -5.44 -11.04
C TRP A 188 -12.21 -5.52 -11.83
N ARG A 189 -12.27 -6.12 -13.02
CA ARG A 189 -11.17 -6.18 -13.99
C ARG A 189 -11.72 -5.79 -15.36
N PRO A 190 -11.03 -4.92 -16.11
CA PRO A 190 -11.41 -4.57 -17.47
C PRO A 190 -11.19 -5.76 -18.43
N GLU A 191 -12.10 -5.96 -19.37
CA GLU A 191 -11.98 -7.01 -20.40
C GLU A 191 -11.11 -6.56 -21.58
N ASN A 192 -11.07 -5.26 -21.88
CA ASN A 192 -10.35 -4.69 -23.01
C ASN A 192 -9.98 -3.22 -22.76
N VAL A 193 -9.23 -2.63 -23.69
CA VAL A 193 -8.73 -1.26 -23.56
C VAL A 193 -9.82 -0.19 -23.68
N ASP A 194 -10.93 -0.46 -24.38
CA ASP A 194 -12.08 0.45 -24.44
C ASP A 194 -12.74 0.60 -23.06
N GLU A 195 -12.95 -0.52 -22.34
CA GLU A 195 -13.46 -0.48 -20.96
C GLU A 195 -12.51 0.27 -20.01
N MET A 196 -11.20 0.08 -20.18
CA MET A 196 -10.19 0.81 -19.41
C MET A 196 -10.32 2.33 -19.61
N PHE A 197 -10.42 2.78 -20.87
CA PHE A 197 -10.59 4.19 -21.22
C PHE A 197 -11.91 4.74 -20.68
N ASP A 198 -13.00 4.00 -20.83
CA ASP A 198 -14.32 4.37 -20.35
C ASP A 198 -14.36 4.52 -18.82
N HIS A 199 -13.74 3.60 -18.09
CA HIS A 199 -13.64 3.65 -16.64
C HIS A 199 -12.84 4.89 -16.18
N LEU A 200 -11.64 5.08 -16.76
CA LEU A 200 -10.74 6.18 -16.41
C LEU A 200 -11.35 7.55 -16.75
N SER A 201 -11.97 7.69 -17.92
CA SER A 201 -12.57 8.95 -18.37
C SER A 201 -13.75 9.40 -17.48
N LYS A 202 -14.56 8.45 -17.00
CA LYS A 202 -15.71 8.71 -16.10
C LYS A 202 -15.30 8.96 -14.64
N ALA A 203 -14.07 8.61 -14.24
CA ALA A 203 -13.60 8.69 -12.87
C ALA A 203 -13.39 10.14 -12.37
N LYS A 204 -14.43 10.81 -11.85
CA LYS A 204 -14.40 12.24 -11.45
C LYS A 204 -13.26 12.64 -10.52
N ASN A 205 -12.85 11.76 -9.59
CA ASN A 205 -11.84 12.06 -8.58
C ASN A 205 -10.41 11.68 -8.98
N CYS A 206 -10.22 11.05 -10.14
CA CYS A 206 -8.89 10.69 -10.63
C CYS A 206 -8.15 11.94 -11.14
N LYS A 207 -6.94 12.17 -10.62
CA LYS A 207 -6.05 13.30 -10.94
C LYS A 207 -4.73 12.85 -11.58
N SER A 208 -4.64 11.60 -12.01
CA SER A 208 -3.42 11.02 -12.57
C SER A 208 -2.99 11.74 -13.84
N LEU A 209 -1.67 11.79 -14.10
CA LEU A 209 -1.15 12.29 -15.38
C LEU A 209 -1.64 11.45 -16.56
N LEU A 210 -1.81 10.14 -16.37
CA LEU A 210 -2.44 9.25 -17.35
C LEU A 210 -3.81 9.81 -17.77
N LYS A 211 -4.73 10.06 -16.82
CA LYS A 211 -6.06 10.55 -17.15
C LYS A 211 -6.03 11.94 -17.78
N LYS A 212 -5.10 12.79 -17.35
CA LYS A 212 -4.94 14.14 -17.91
C LYS A 212 -4.58 14.11 -19.40
N HIS A 213 -3.72 13.17 -19.81
CA HIS A 213 -3.13 13.15 -21.16
C HIS A 213 -3.72 12.08 -22.08
N LEU A 214 -4.38 11.05 -21.56
CA LEU A 214 -5.15 10.07 -22.35
C LEU A 214 -6.51 10.66 -22.75
N THR A 215 -6.47 11.61 -23.68
CA THR A 215 -7.68 12.16 -24.29
C THR A 215 -8.35 11.14 -25.22
N LYS A 216 -9.61 11.38 -25.61
CA LYS A 216 -10.28 10.52 -26.61
C LYS A 216 -9.49 10.44 -27.92
N ASP A 217 -8.97 11.57 -28.41
CA ASP A 217 -8.15 11.59 -29.64
C ASP A 217 -6.85 10.79 -29.48
N THR A 218 -6.17 10.94 -28.34
CA THR A 218 -4.98 10.14 -28.01
C THR A 218 -5.32 8.65 -27.95
N PHE A 219 -6.43 8.28 -27.29
CA PHE A 219 -6.87 6.90 -27.16
C PHE A 219 -7.16 6.24 -28.51
N GLU A 220 -7.98 6.87 -29.37
CA GLU A 220 -8.33 6.31 -30.68
C GLU A 220 -7.10 6.10 -31.58
N LYS A 221 -6.07 6.93 -31.46
CA LYS A 221 -4.81 6.80 -32.20
C LYS A 221 -3.90 5.69 -31.68
N LEU A 222 -4.07 5.27 -30.42
CA LEU A 222 -3.15 4.36 -29.73
C LEU A 222 -3.74 2.98 -29.41
N LYS A 223 -5.07 2.83 -29.34
CA LYS A 223 -5.72 1.63 -28.81
C LYS A 223 -5.39 0.33 -29.55
N ASP A 224 -5.13 0.42 -30.86
CA ASP A 224 -4.83 -0.73 -31.72
C ASP A 224 -3.33 -0.95 -31.98
N LYS A 225 -2.46 -0.09 -31.42
CA LYS A 225 -1.01 -0.18 -31.60
C LYS A 225 -0.39 -1.28 -30.73
N LYS A 226 0.71 -1.84 -31.22
CA LYS A 226 1.54 -2.83 -30.52
C LYS A 226 3.01 -2.58 -30.79
N THR A 227 3.84 -2.83 -29.79
CA THR A 227 5.31 -2.86 -29.96
C THR A 227 5.77 -4.16 -30.61
N SER A 228 7.05 -4.25 -30.95
CA SER A 228 7.67 -5.48 -31.47
C SER A 228 7.60 -6.66 -30.50
N HIS A 229 7.57 -6.42 -29.19
CA HIS A 229 7.36 -7.45 -28.16
C HIS A 229 5.87 -7.73 -27.89
N GLY A 230 4.96 -7.06 -28.59
CA GLY A 230 3.51 -7.26 -28.47
C GLY A 230 2.84 -6.47 -27.34
N ALA A 231 3.54 -5.54 -26.70
CA ALA A 231 2.96 -4.67 -25.67
C ALA A 231 1.88 -3.77 -26.25
N THR A 232 0.78 -3.63 -25.52
CA THR A 232 -0.39 -2.83 -25.90
C THR A 232 -0.52 -1.57 -25.05
N LEU A 233 -1.41 -0.65 -25.46
CA LEU A 233 -1.80 0.47 -24.61
C LEU A 233 -2.39 -0.01 -23.26
N GLY A 234 -3.16 -1.11 -23.28
CA GLY A 234 -3.76 -1.69 -22.08
C GLY A 234 -2.71 -2.05 -21.01
N ASP A 235 -1.62 -2.71 -21.44
CA ASP A 235 -0.51 -3.09 -20.57
C ASP A 235 0.14 -1.87 -19.90
N CYS A 236 0.19 -0.74 -20.61
CA CYS A 236 0.79 0.49 -20.10
C CYS A 236 -0.09 1.23 -19.07
N ILE A 237 -1.42 1.15 -19.21
CA ILE A 237 -2.37 1.97 -18.44
C ILE A 237 -3.08 1.25 -17.30
N ILE A 238 -3.04 -0.09 -17.29
CA ILE A 238 -3.83 -0.94 -16.37
C ILE A 238 -3.66 -0.56 -14.90
N SER A 239 -2.44 -0.19 -14.48
CA SER A 239 -2.19 0.24 -13.10
C SER A 239 -2.95 1.50 -12.72
N GLY A 240 -2.98 2.52 -13.58
CA GLY A 240 -3.73 3.75 -13.34
C GLY A 240 -5.24 3.59 -13.46
N VAL A 241 -5.71 2.60 -14.22
CA VAL A 241 -7.13 2.23 -14.37
C VAL A 241 -7.63 1.55 -13.09
N LEU A 242 -6.89 0.57 -12.57
CA LEU A 242 -7.24 -0.13 -11.33
C LEU A 242 -6.97 0.72 -10.07
N ASN A 243 -6.04 1.68 -10.14
CA ASN A 243 -5.66 2.54 -9.03
C ASN A 243 -5.84 4.02 -9.40
N LEU A 244 -7.10 4.47 -9.39
CA LEU A 244 -7.49 5.84 -9.78
C LEU A 244 -6.87 6.96 -8.94
N ASP A 245 -6.26 6.62 -7.79
CA ASP A 245 -5.52 7.52 -6.92
C ASP A 245 -4.01 7.59 -7.20
N SER A 246 -3.53 6.94 -8.27
CA SER A 246 -2.15 7.07 -8.74
C SER A 246 -1.83 8.52 -9.18
N GLY A 247 -0.64 9.01 -8.84
CA GLY A 247 -0.16 10.31 -9.31
C GLY A 247 0.18 10.33 -10.81
N VAL A 248 0.78 9.26 -11.31
CA VAL A 248 1.15 9.12 -12.73
C VAL A 248 0.18 8.18 -13.45
N GLY A 249 0.10 6.92 -12.98
CA GLY A 249 -0.82 5.91 -13.51
C GLY A 249 -0.38 5.23 -14.81
N LEU A 250 0.82 5.51 -15.31
CA LEU A 250 1.34 5.01 -16.58
C LEU A 250 2.68 4.31 -16.35
N TYR A 251 2.83 3.12 -16.92
CA TYR A 251 4.07 2.33 -16.92
C TYR A 251 4.37 1.88 -18.35
N ALA A 252 5.64 1.79 -18.74
CA ALA A 252 6.03 1.23 -20.03
C ALA A 252 5.98 -0.30 -19.96
N ALA A 253 5.52 -0.99 -21.00
CA ALA A 253 5.52 -2.45 -20.99
C ALA A 253 6.80 -3.04 -21.61
N ASP A 254 7.56 -2.23 -22.35
CA ASP A 254 8.91 -2.50 -22.83
C ASP A 254 9.63 -1.17 -23.18
N PRO A 255 10.92 -1.19 -23.54
CA PRO A 255 11.63 0.01 -23.99
C PRO A 255 10.97 0.72 -25.19
N GLU A 256 10.41 -0.03 -26.14
CA GLU A 256 9.78 0.50 -27.35
C GLU A 256 8.46 1.25 -27.07
N SER A 257 7.81 0.97 -25.95
CA SER A 257 6.59 1.65 -25.50
C SER A 257 6.76 3.17 -25.44
N TYR A 258 7.96 3.65 -25.10
CA TYR A 258 8.29 5.08 -25.09
C TYR A 258 8.29 5.73 -26.48
N THR A 259 8.43 4.94 -27.55
CA THR A 259 8.36 5.39 -28.93
C THR A 259 6.98 5.13 -29.54
N GLU A 260 6.47 3.90 -29.43
CA GLU A 260 5.22 3.49 -30.09
C GLU A 260 4.00 4.23 -29.51
N PHE A 261 4.01 4.47 -28.19
CA PHE A 261 2.98 5.20 -27.45
C PHE A 261 3.43 6.63 -27.06
N ALA A 262 4.44 7.20 -27.74
CA ALA A 262 4.98 8.54 -27.44
C ALA A 262 3.92 9.63 -27.36
N LEU A 263 2.83 9.52 -28.14
CA LEU A 263 1.71 10.48 -28.11
C LEU A 263 1.06 10.60 -26.71
N LEU A 264 1.15 9.56 -25.88
CA LEU A 264 0.74 9.58 -24.47
C LEU A 264 1.93 9.78 -23.53
N PHE A 265 3.04 9.08 -23.75
CA PHE A 265 4.20 9.13 -22.84
C PHE A 265 4.86 10.51 -22.82
N ASP A 266 5.09 11.16 -23.96
CA ASP A 266 5.80 12.44 -24.02
C ASP A 266 5.08 13.55 -23.21
N PRO A 267 3.76 13.76 -23.34
CA PRO A 267 3.04 14.72 -22.50
C PRO A 267 3.12 14.40 -21.00
N VAL A 268 3.04 13.12 -20.63
CA VAL A 268 3.16 12.67 -19.22
C VAL A 268 4.58 12.94 -18.68
N ILE A 269 5.61 12.60 -19.46
CA ILE A 269 7.02 12.83 -19.12
C ILE A 269 7.28 14.33 -18.96
N LYS A 270 6.84 15.16 -19.91
CA LYS A 270 6.99 16.62 -19.84
C LYS A 270 6.33 17.19 -18.59
N ASP A 271 5.10 16.77 -18.27
CA ASP A 271 4.38 17.25 -17.09
C ASP A 271 5.06 16.79 -15.79
N TYR A 272 5.46 15.52 -15.69
CA TYR A 272 6.12 14.99 -14.50
C TYR A 272 7.47 15.67 -14.25
N HIS A 273 8.34 15.71 -15.27
CA HIS A 273 9.70 16.27 -15.19
C HIS A 273 9.73 17.80 -15.34
N LYS A 274 8.57 18.45 -15.40
CA LYS A 274 8.40 19.92 -15.47
C LYS A 274 9.13 20.56 -16.66
N LEU A 275 9.15 19.84 -17.79
CA LEU A 275 9.62 20.36 -19.07
C LEU A 275 8.52 21.23 -19.70
N LYS A 276 8.91 22.26 -20.45
CA LYS A 276 7.93 23.06 -21.17
C LYS A 276 7.33 22.23 -22.30
N ILE A 277 6.04 22.45 -22.56
CA ILE A 277 5.30 21.71 -23.60
C ILE A 277 5.94 21.91 -24.98
N SER A 278 6.44 23.12 -25.26
CA SER A 278 7.12 23.49 -26.52
C SER A 278 8.46 22.81 -26.73
N ASP A 279 9.13 22.39 -25.66
CA ASP A 279 10.52 21.98 -25.72
C ASP A 279 10.60 20.52 -26.21
N ALA A 280 11.63 20.21 -27.00
CA ALA A 280 11.97 18.83 -27.27
C ALA A 280 12.44 18.17 -25.97
N ILE A 281 12.11 16.89 -25.77
CA ILE A 281 12.68 16.14 -24.66
C ILE A 281 14.09 15.76 -25.07
N THR A 282 15.08 16.21 -24.31
CA THR A 282 16.49 15.94 -24.56
C THR A 282 17.18 15.53 -23.27
N HIS A 283 18.11 14.59 -23.35
CA HIS A 283 18.93 14.17 -22.23
C HIS A 283 20.40 14.10 -22.66
N PRO A 284 21.35 14.56 -21.83
CA PRO A 284 22.77 14.46 -22.16
C PRO A 284 23.24 13.00 -22.25
N ALA A 285 24.44 12.82 -22.80
CA ALA A 285 25.19 11.59 -22.61
C ALA A 285 25.50 11.40 -21.11
N SER A 286 25.73 10.15 -20.70
CA SER A 286 26.14 9.89 -19.32
C SER A 286 27.45 10.60 -18.99
N ASP A 287 27.46 11.27 -17.86
CA ASP A 287 28.62 11.97 -17.35
C ASP A 287 28.66 11.82 -15.82
N PHE A 288 29.62 11.02 -15.38
CA PHE A 288 29.86 10.77 -13.97
C PHE A 288 30.87 11.73 -13.34
N GLY A 289 31.48 12.63 -14.13
CA GLY A 289 32.54 13.53 -13.69
C GLY A 289 33.89 12.82 -13.47
N ASP A 290 34.87 13.61 -13.03
CA ASP A 290 36.17 13.12 -12.58
C ASP A 290 36.05 12.60 -11.15
N LEU A 291 36.21 11.28 -10.96
CA LEU A 291 36.10 10.65 -9.65
C LEU A 291 37.21 11.07 -8.69
N GLU A 292 38.34 11.58 -9.18
CA GLU A 292 39.40 12.11 -8.32
C GLU A 292 39.12 13.57 -7.90
N ASN A 293 38.30 14.28 -8.66
CA ASN A 293 37.97 15.69 -8.42
C ASN A 293 36.48 16.00 -8.65
N LEU A 294 35.63 15.45 -7.78
CA LEU A 294 34.18 15.57 -7.87
C LEU A 294 33.65 17.00 -7.60
N GLY A 295 34.41 17.82 -6.87
CA GLY A 295 33.99 19.16 -6.43
C GLY A 295 32.99 19.14 -5.27
N PHE A 296 32.84 18.01 -4.58
CA PHE A 296 32.10 17.87 -3.34
C PHE A 296 32.76 16.81 -2.44
N ALA A 297 32.50 16.91 -1.14
CA ALA A 297 33.08 16.06 -0.09
C ALA A 297 32.01 15.75 0.97
N ASP A 298 32.43 15.34 2.16
CA ASP A 298 31.52 15.15 3.29
C ASP A 298 30.72 16.42 3.60
N LEU A 299 29.39 16.27 3.54
CA LEU A 299 28.42 17.34 3.78
C LEU A 299 28.27 17.69 5.26
N ASP A 300 28.64 16.78 6.16
CA ASP A 300 28.52 16.93 7.60
C ASP A 300 29.68 16.21 8.34
N PRO A 301 30.91 16.74 8.27
CA PRO A 301 32.09 16.09 8.85
C PRO A 301 32.02 15.85 10.37
N GLU A 302 31.22 16.65 11.09
CA GLU A 302 31.00 16.50 12.53
C GLU A 302 29.96 15.41 12.87
N GLY A 303 29.19 14.94 11.88
CA GLY A 303 28.20 13.86 12.02
C GLY A 303 26.98 14.22 12.89
N GLU A 304 26.69 15.51 13.06
CA GLU A 304 25.62 15.97 13.96
C GLU A 304 24.23 15.84 13.32
N MET A 305 24.14 16.12 12.02
CA MET A 305 22.88 16.32 11.28
C MET A 305 22.55 15.16 10.35
N ILE A 306 23.51 14.68 9.54
CA ILE A 306 23.28 13.64 8.54
C ILE A 306 23.47 12.27 9.16
N VAL A 307 22.40 11.49 9.21
CA VAL A 307 22.37 10.12 9.73
C VAL A 307 22.99 9.14 8.72
N SER A 308 22.64 9.31 7.44
CA SER A 308 23.13 8.44 6.36
C SER A 308 22.98 9.09 5.00
N THR A 309 23.87 8.72 4.10
CA THR A 309 23.86 9.13 2.69
C THR A 309 23.64 7.91 1.81
N ARG A 310 22.79 8.07 0.77
CA ARG A 310 22.42 7.00 -0.16
C ARG A 310 22.24 7.54 -1.56
N ILE A 311 22.85 6.89 -2.55
CA ILE A 311 22.63 7.18 -3.96
C ILE A 311 22.21 5.88 -4.66
N ARG A 312 21.17 5.97 -5.50
CA ARG A 312 20.71 4.84 -6.32
C ARG A 312 20.50 5.23 -7.78
N VAL A 313 20.59 4.25 -8.66
CA VAL A 313 20.12 4.31 -10.05
C VAL A 313 19.24 3.10 -10.36
N GLY A 314 18.31 3.28 -11.30
CA GLY A 314 17.61 2.18 -11.97
C GLY A 314 18.29 1.85 -13.29
N ARG A 315 18.34 0.57 -13.65
CA ARG A 315 18.80 0.10 -14.95
C ARG A 315 17.91 -1.02 -15.43
N SER A 316 17.67 -1.02 -16.73
CA SER A 316 16.94 -2.08 -17.40
C SER A 316 17.79 -2.66 -18.50
N HIS A 317 17.87 -3.98 -18.58
CA HIS A 317 18.50 -4.68 -19.68
C HIS A 317 17.85 -4.32 -21.02
N LYS A 318 18.66 -4.08 -22.07
CA LYS A 318 18.18 -3.68 -23.40
C LYS A 318 17.34 -4.76 -24.10
N GLU A 319 17.63 -6.03 -23.83
CA GLU A 319 17.08 -7.18 -24.56
C GLU A 319 15.76 -7.70 -23.99
N PHE A 320 15.33 -7.21 -22.83
CA PHE A 320 14.16 -7.72 -22.12
C PHE A 320 13.05 -6.67 -22.05
N ALA A 321 11.81 -7.13 -22.19
CA ALA A 321 10.63 -6.33 -21.91
C ALA A 321 10.47 -6.05 -20.40
N PHE A 322 9.58 -5.13 -20.05
CA PHE A 322 9.25 -4.84 -18.65
C PHE A 322 8.20 -5.81 -18.10
N PRO A 323 7.92 -5.81 -16.77
CA PRO A 323 7.11 -6.83 -16.12
C PRO A 323 5.73 -7.17 -16.72
N PRO A 324 4.94 -6.24 -17.30
CA PRO A 324 3.60 -6.57 -17.80
C PRO A 324 3.57 -7.70 -18.84
N ILE A 325 4.60 -7.76 -19.69
CA ILE A 325 4.68 -8.71 -20.82
C ILE A 325 5.93 -9.60 -20.77
N LEU A 326 6.73 -9.47 -19.70
CA LEU A 326 7.91 -10.28 -19.49
C LEU A 326 7.51 -11.74 -19.21
N GLN A 327 8.04 -12.66 -20.02
CA GLN A 327 7.77 -14.09 -19.86
C GLN A 327 8.56 -14.68 -18.68
N LYS A 328 8.04 -15.77 -18.10
CA LYS A 328 8.65 -16.42 -16.94
C LYS A 328 10.09 -16.88 -17.20
N GLU A 329 10.34 -17.45 -18.37
CA GLU A 329 11.68 -17.95 -18.76
C GLU A 329 12.70 -16.81 -18.80
N ASN A 330 12.26 -15.62 -19.21
CA ASN A 330 13.10 -14.43 -19.27
C ASN A 330 13.46 -13.91 -17.86
N LEU A 331 12.62 -14.12 -16.84
CA LEU A 331 12.94 -13.74 -15.46
C LEU A 331 14.17 -14.49 -14.94
N SER A 332 14.20 -15.81 -15.10
CA SER A 332 15.35 -16.64 -14.68
C SER A 332 16.59 -16.35 -15.52
N GLN A 333 16.45 -16.14 -16.83
CA GLN A 333 17.59 -15.75 -17.68
C GLN A 333 18.17 -14.39 -17.27
N MET A 334 17.31 -13.40 -17.02
CA MET A 334 17.70 -12.07 -16.61
C MET A 334 18.34 -12.07 -15.22
N GLU A 335 17.82 -12.88 -14.29
CA GLU A 335 18.46 -13.12 -12.99
C GLU A 335 19.87 -13.67 -13.19
N GLN A 336 20.04 -14.73 -13.98
CA GLN A 336 21.34 -15.36 -14.19
C GLN A 336 22.36 -14.40 -14.81
N ILE A 337 21.98 -13.66 -15.86
CA ILE A 337 22.85 -12.64 -16.50
C ILE A 337 23.24 -11.56 -15.49
N SER A 338 22.31 -11.17 -14.60
CA SER A 338 22.59 -10.20 -13.55
C SER A 338 23.55 -10.76 -12.51
N ILE A 339 23.38 -12.02 -12.08
CA ILE A 339 24.29 -12.71 -11.15
C ILE A 339 25.71 -12.80 -11.74
N ASP A 340 25.83 -13.17 -13.02
CA ASP A 340 27.12 -13.30 -13.68
C ASP A 340 27.87 -11.96 -13.73
N ALA A 341 27.14 -10.86 -13.97
CA ALA A 341 27.71 -9.51 -13.91
C ALA A 341 28.02 -9.05 -12.48
N LEU A 342 27.26 -9.48 -11.48
CA LEU A 342 27.54 -9.16 -10.07
C LEU A 342 28.75 -9.92 -9.53
N ASN A 343 29.00 -11.14 -10.02
CA ASN A 343 30.13 -11.97 -9.59
C ASN A 343 31.50 -11.45 -10.03
N ILE A 344 31.57 -10.53 -11.00
CA ILE A 344 32.83 -9.89 -11.40
C ILE A 344 33.23 -8.71 -10.51
N LEU A 345 32.35 -8.26 -9.62
CA LEU A 345 32.64 -7.13 -8.73
C LEU A 345 33.74 -7.51 -7.71
N THR A 346 34.75 -6.65 -7.61
CA THR A 346 35.93 -6.86 -6.74
C THR A 346 35.99 -5.83 -5.61
N ASP A 347 37.01 -5.98 -4.75
CA ASP A 347 37.36 -4.99 -3.72
C ASP A 347 36.18 -4.65 -2.80
N GLU A 348 35.96 -3.37 -2.50
CA GLU A 348 34.90 -2.94 -1.57
C GLU A 348 33.47 -3.22 -2.06
N ILE A 349 33.27 -3.47 -3.36
CA ILE A 349 31.95 -3.77 -3.95
C ILE A 349 31.71 -5.27 -4.19
N LYS A 350 32.68 -6.13 -3.84
CA LYS A 350 32.50 -7.58 -3.84
C LYS A 350 31.43 -7.98 -2.82
N GLY A 351 30.54 -8.88 -3.22
CA GLY A 351 29.40 -9.28 -2.39
C GLY A 351 28.88 -10.67 -2.71
N SER A 352 27.67 -10.95 -2.24
CA SER A 352 26.98 -12.22 -2.45
C SER A 352 25.53 -11.96 -2.87
N TYR A 353 25.03 -12.80 -3.78
CA TYR A 353 23.64 -12.77 -4.22
C TYR A 353 22.78 -13.70 -3.37
N HIS A 354 21.61 -13.20 -2.97
CA HIS A 354 20.64 -13.91 -2.15
C HIS A 354 19.29 -13.92 -2.89
N PRO A 355 18.89 -15.06 -3.49
CA PRO A 355 17.58 -15.18 -4.11
C PRO A 355 16.48 -15.06 -3.04
N LEU A 356 15.36 -14.42 -3.39
CA LEU A 356 14.17 -14.40 -2.54
C LEU A 356 13.50 -15.77 -2.50
N GLU A 357 13.58 -16.53 -3.60
CA GLU A 357 13.12 -17.91 -3.66
C GLU A 357 13.95 -18.79 -2.72
N GLY A 358 13.27 -19.48 -1.80
CA GLY A 358 13.91 -20.31 -0.78
C GLY A 358 14.54 -19.53 0.40
N MET A 359 14.43 -18.19 0.45
CA MET A 359 14.92 -17.40 1.57
C MET A 359 14.15 -17.72 2.86
N SER A 360 14.87 -17.97 3.96
CA SER A 360 14.25 -18.26 5.26
C SER A 360 13.55 -17.02 5.85
N LYS A 361 12.54 -17.24 6.70
CA LYS A 361 11.85 -16.13 7.40
C LYS A 361 12.80 -15.32 8.28
N GLU A 362 13.74 -15.98 8.94
CA GLU A 362 14.77 -15.33 9.77
C GLU A 362 15.64 -14.38 8.92
N THR A 363 16.09 -14.83 7.74
CA THR A 363 16.85 -13.98 6.82
C THR A 363 15.99 -12.83 6.29
N GLN A 364 14.71 -13.08 5.97
CA GLN A 364 13.79 -12.02 5.54
C GLN A 364 13.60 -10.95 6.63
N GLU A 365 13.41 -11.36 7.89
CA GLU A 365 13.29 -10.46 9.04
C GLU A 365 14.57 -9.64 9.23
N GLN A 366 15.74 -10.28 9.15
CA GLN A 366 17.02 -9.58 9.25
C GLN A 366 17.20 -8.54 8.13
N LEU A 367 16.96 -8.92 6.87
CA LEU A 367 17.08 -7.99 5.74
C LEU A 367 16.02 -6.87 5.79
N THR A 368 14.84 -7.14 6.37
CA THR A 368 13.83 -6.10 6.62
C THR A 368 14.32 -5.09 7.66
N ASN A 369 14.90 -5.57 8.76
CA ASN A 369 15.46 -4.72 9.82
C ASN A 369 16.66 -3.89 9.33
N ASP A 370 17.44 -4.43 8.39
CA ASP A 370 18.52 -3.71 7.73
C ASP A 370 18.03 -2.70 6.66
N HIS A 371 16.71 -2.66 6.38
CA HIS A 371 16.08 -1.91 5.29
C HIS A 371 16.55 -2.32 3.88
N PHE A 372 16.92 -3.59 3.72
CA PHE A 372 17.46 -4.16 2.48
C PHE A 372 16.43 -4.95 1.69
N LEU A 373 15.47 -5.57 2.37
CA LEU A 373 14.44 -6.38 1.74
C LEU A 373 13.37 -5.52 1.05
N PHE A 374 13.00 -5.90 -0.17
CA PHE A 374 11.81 -5.40 -0.86
C PHE A 374 10.71 -6.48 -0.87
N ASN A 375 9.45 -6.07 -1.03
CA ASN A 375 8.29 -6.97 -0.97
C ASN A 375 7.28 -6.68 -2.10
N ASP A 376 6.22 -7.48 -2.19
CA ASP A 376 5.17 -7.42 -3.21
C ASP A 376 3.91 -6.63 -2.79
N SER A 377 4.03 -5.76 -1.78
CA SER A 377 2.87 -5.07 -1.19
C SER A 377 2.38 -3.85 -1.97
N ASN A 378 3.19 -3.31 -2.90
CA ASN A 378 2.80 -2.12 -3.66
C ASN A 378 1.74 -2.45 -4.72
N ARG A 379 0.48 -2.13 -4.42
CA ARG A 379 -0.66 -2.37 -5.32
C ARG A 379 -0.54 -1.71 -6.70
N PHE A 380 0.19 -0.61 -6.85
CA PHE A 380 0.38 0.04 -8.16
C PHE A 380 1.28 -0.82 -9.04
N LEU A 381 2.39 -1.32 -8.48
CA LEU A 381 3.31 -2.25 -9.14
C LEU A 381 2.63 -3.59 -9.42
N LYS A 382 1.86 -4.11 -8.46
CA LYS A 382 1.08 -5.34 -8.62
C LYS A 382 0.10 -5.24 -9.79
N ALA A 383 -0.66 -4.14 -9.88
CA ALA A 383 -1.59 -3.89 -10.97
C ALA A 383 -0.88 -3.68 -12.32
N ALA A 384 0.36 -3.21 -12.31
CA ALA A 384 1.21 -3.11 -13.49
C ALA A 384 1.93 -4.42 -13.86
N GLY A 385 1.68 -5.54 -13.16
CA GLY A 385 2.35 -6.82 -13.41
C GLY A 385 3.76 -6.96 -12.82
N GLY A 386 4.24 -5.98 -12.03
CA GLY A 386 5.58 -5.99 -11.41
C GLY A 386 5.87 -7.22 -10.53
N TYR A 387 4.82 -7.81 -9.95
CA TYR A 387 4.90 -8.95 -9.05
C TYR A 387 4.37 -10.25 -9.65
N ASN A 388 4.20 -10.32 -10.98
CA ASN A 388 3.88 -11.57 -11.64
C ASN A 388 5.00 -12.60 -11.38
N GLU A 389 4.63 -13.86 -11.14
CA GLU A 389 5.56 -14.94 -10.78
C GLU A 389 6.40 -14.69 -9.51
N TRP A 390 5.91 -13.90 -8.55
CA TRP A 390 6.65 -13.66 -7.31
C TRP A 390 6.87 -14.96 -6.49
N PRO A 391 8.08 -15.23 -5.94
CA PRO A 391 9.31 -14.42 -5.97
C PRO A 391 10.33 -14.85 -7.04
N THR A 392 9.96 -15.66 -8.04
CA THR A 392 10.88 -16.24 -9.03
C THR A 392 11.70 -15.17 -9.75
N GLY A 393 13.02 -15.37 -9.86
CA GLY A 393 13.92 -14.45 -10.54
C GLY A 393 14.27 -13.18 -9.75
N ARG A 394 13.84 -13.07 -8.48
CA ARG A 394 14.10 -11.89 -7.64
C ARG A 394 15.14 -12.20 -6.58
N GLY A 395 15.99 -11.22 -6.30
CA GLY A 395 17.03 -11.37 -5.28
C GLY A 395 17.69 -10.06 -4.92
N ILE A 396 18.57 -10.16 -3.93
CA ILE A 396 19.33 -9.05 -3.40
C ILE A 396 20.79 -9.43 -3.38
N PHE A 397 21.63 -8.60 -4.00
CA PHE A 397 23.07 -8.65 -3.82
C PHE A 397 23.49 -7.58 -2.81
N PHE A 398 24.42 -7.89 -1.92
CA PHE A 398 25.08 -6.87 -1.09
C PHE A 398 26.52 -7.27 -0.75
N ASN A 399 27.37 -6.27 -0.51
CA ASN A 399 28.73 -6.46 -0.03
C ASN A 399 28.75 -6.73 1.48
N GLU A 400 29.88 -7.24 1.99
CA GLU A 400 30.05 -7.59 3.41
C GLU A 400 29.80 -6.39 4.35
N SER A 401 30.26 -5.20 3.95
CA SER A 401 30.08 -3.97 4.71
C SER A 401 28.66 -3.39 4.63
N LYS A 402 27.76 -3.98 3.83
CA LYS A 402 26.38 -3.49 3.66
C LYS A 402 26.31 -2.03 3.17
N THR A 403 27.30 -1.61 2.40
CA THR A 403 27.44 -0.25 1.84
C THR A 403 27.19 -0.19 0.32
N PHE A 404 27.06 -1.35 -0.32
CA PHE A 404 26.70 -1.49 -1.73
C PHE A 404 25.72 -2.65 -1.89
N LEU A 405 24.65 -2.41 -2.67
CA LEU A 405 23.56 -3.36 -2.85
C LEU A 405 22.94 -3.25 -4.24
N VAL A 406 22.42 -4.35 -4.74
CA VAL A 406 21.64 -4.40 -5.98
C VAL A 406 20.36 -5.19 -5.74
N TRP A 407 19.21 -4.59 -5.99
CA TRP A 407 17.96 -5.34 -6.12
C TRP A 407 17.80 -5.80 -7.55
N VAL A 408 17.48 -7.08 -7.73
CA VAL A 408 17.25 -7.71 -9.02
C VAL A 408 15.75 -7.99 -9.17
N ASN A 409 15.17 -7.48 -10.26
CA ASN A 409 13.78 -7.70 -10.70
C ASN A 409 12.67 -7.24 -9.72
N GLU A 410 12.87 -6.09 -9.07
CA GLU A 410 11.84 -5.43 -8.25
C GLU A 410 10.89 -4.60 -9.12
N GLU A 411 11.06 -3.27 -9.18
CA GLU A 411 10.33 -2.39 -10.10
C GLU A 411 11.01 -2.32 -11.47
N ASP A 412 12.31 -2.09 -11.46
CA ASP A 412 13.20 -2.12 -12.62
C ASP A 412 14.03 -3.41 -12.57
N HIS A 413 14.68 -3.78 -13.67
CA HIS A 413 15.47 -5.02 -13.72
C HIS A 413 16.62 -4.98 -12.71
N LEU A 414 17.28 -3.83 -12.56
CA LEU A 414 18.30 -3.60 -11.55
C LEU A 414 18.08 -2.26 -10.85
N ARG A 415 18.20 -2.28 -9.52
CA ARG A 415 18.34 -1.08 -8.71
C ARG A 415 19.67 -1.12 -7.99
N ILE A 416 20.62 -0.35 -8.49
CA ILE A 416 22.00 -0.31 -8.00
C ILE A 416 22.10 0.80 -6.96
N ILE A 417 22.58 0.47 -5.77
CA ILE A 417 22.51 1.32 -4.59
C ILE A 417 23.87 1.35 -3.90
N SER A 418 24.31 2.54 -3.53
CA SER A 418 25.44 2.76 -2.63
C SER A 418 24.96 3.60 -1.45
N MET A 419 25.33 3.22 -0.22
CA MET A 419 24.99 3.97 0.97
C MET A 419 25.98 3.76 2.11
N GLN A 420 25.99 4.67 3.09
CA GLN A 420 26.68 4.51 4.37
C GLN A 420 26.13 5.49 5.41
N LYS A 421 26.54 5.33 6.67
CA LYS A 421 26.27 6.33 7.72
C LYS A 421 27.10 7.60 7.50
N GLY A 422 26.60 8.74 7.98
CA GLY A 422 27.26 10.04 7.84
C GLY A 422 27.04 10.73 6.48
N GLY A 423 27.71 11.87 6.29
CA GLY A 423 27.52 12.81 5.18
C GLY A 423 28.47 12.65 3.98
N ASP A 424 29.36 11.65 3.98
CA ASP A 424 30.36 11.44 2.93
C ASP A 424 29.75 10.94 1.61
N ILE A 425 29.12 11.85 0.89
CA ILE A 425 28.52 11.62 -0.41
C ILE A 425 29.54 11.33 -1.50
N ALA A 426 30.78 11.82 -1.37
CA ALA A 426 31.84 11.58 -2.34
C ALA A 426 32.19 10.10 -2.38
N THR A 427 32.44 9.49 -1.22
CA THR A 427 32.74 8.04 -1.14
C THR A 427 31.55 7.21 -1.61
N VAL A 428 30.32 7.56 -1.22
CA VAL A 428 29.10 6.87 -1.68
C VAL A 428 28.96 6.92 -3.20
N TYR A 429 29.21 8.08 -3.80
CA TYR A 429 29.10 8.28 -5.25
C TYR A 429 30.20 7.55 -6.02
N LYS A 430 31.47 7.62 -5.59
CA LYS A 430 32.58 6.89 -6.22
C LYS A 430 32.29 5.38 -6.25
N ARG A 431 31.87 4.81 -5.11
CA ARG A 431 31.51 3.39 -5.02
C ARG A 431 30.40 3.00 -5.99
N LEU A 432 29.36 3.84 -6.13
CA LEU A 432 28.28 3.61 -7.09
C LEU A 432 28.79 3.63 -8.54
N VAL A 433 29.58 4.64 -8.91
CA VAL A 433 30.08 4.79 -10.29
C VAL A 433 31.03 3.66 -10.66
N THR A 434 31.92 3.24 -9.74
CA THR A 434 32.80 2.09 -9.94
C THR A 434 31.98 0.83 -10.26
N ALA A 435 30.94 0.55 -9.46
CA ALA A 435 30.08 -0.60 -9.70
C ALA A 435 29.31 -0.52 -11.02
N ILE A 436 28.76 0.65 -11.39
CA ILE A 436 28.08 0.84 -12.67
C ILE A 436 29.02 0.55 -13.84
N ARG A 437 30.24 1.11 -13.82
CA ARG A 437 31.24 0.90 -14.88
C ARG A 437 31.60 -0.58 -15.02
N SER A 438 31.80 -1.30 -13.92
CA SER A 438 32.06 -2.75 -13.95
C SER A 438 30.88 -3.54 -14.53
N LEU A 439 29.65 -3.20 -14.14
CA LEU A 439 28.45 -3.88 -14.66
C LEU A 439 28.26 -3.64 -16.17
N GLU A 440 28.57 -2.44 -16.67
CA GLU A 440 28.48 -2.09 -18.10
C GLU A 440 29.48 -2.86 -18.99
N GLU A 441 30.50 -3.49 -18.41
CA GLU A 441 31.39 -4.41 -19.16
C GLU A 441 30.69 -5.73 -19.57
N LYS A 442 29.62 -6.10 -18.85
CA LYS A 442 28.86 -7.34 -19.05
C LYS A 442 27.42 -7.11 -19.49
N LEU A 443 26.85 -5.97 -19.14
CA LEU A 443 25.44 -5.66 -19.34
C LEU A 443 25.27 -4.49 -20.31
N THR A 444 24.31 -4.64 -21.23
CA THR A 444 23.86 -3.53 -22.08
C THR A 444 22.52 -3.02 -21.55
N PHE A 445 22.49 -1.75 -21.13
CA PHE A 445 21.28 -1.13 -20.61
C PHE A 445 20.44 -0.43 -21.68
N ALA A 446 19.12 -0.46 -21.50
CA ALA A 446 18.15 0.25 -22.32
C ALA A 446 18.33 1.76 -22.15
N ARG A 447 18.70 2.44 -23.22
CA ARG A 447 18.90 3.90 -23.25
C ARG A 447 18.37 4.47 -24.56
N ASP A 448 17.72 5.62 -24.46
CA ASP A 448 17.26 6.46 -25.57
C ASP A 448 17.95 7.83 -25.50
N ASP A 449 18.26 8.44 -26.65
CA ASP A 449 19.00 9.70 -26.69
C ASP A 449 18.20 10.91 -26.17
N ARG A 450 16.86 10.85 -26.27
CA ARG A 450 15.97 11.89 -25.75
C ARG A 450 15.67 11.67 -24.27
N LEU A 451 15.52 10.42 -23.85
CA LEU A 451 15.00 10.05 -22.53
C LEU A 451 16.06 9.57 -21.54
N GLY A 452 17.30 9.34 -21.97
CA GLY A 452 18.33 8.72 -21.15
C GLY A 452 18.05 7.25 -20.90
N PHE A 453 18.40 6.74 -19.72
CA PHE A 453 18.12 5.35 -19.39
C PHE A 453 16.62 5.12 -19.24
N LEU A 454 16.15 4.03 -19.83
CA LEU A 454 14.74 3.65 -19.83
C LEU A 454 14.43 2.76 -18.63
N THR A 455 13.36 3.11 -17.92
CA THR A 455 12.87 2.42 -16.72
C THR A 455 11.42 2.03 -16.89
N PHE A 456 10.93 1.14 -16.03
CA PHE A 456 9.54 0.67 -16.08
C PHE A 456 8.56 1.83 -15.85
N CYS A 457 8.88 2.72 -14.91
CA CYS A 457 8.10 3.92 -14.60
C CYS A 457 8.69 5.17 -15.30
N PRO A 458 7.89 5.99 -16.01
CA PRO A 458 8.37 7.20 -16.68
C PRO A 458 8.89 8.28 -15.72
N SER A 459 8.61 8.16 -14.42
CA SER A 459 9.14 9.06 -13.39
C SER A 459 10.65 8.86 -13.14
N ASN A 460 11.19 7.69 -13.48
CA ASN A 460 12.57 7.29 -13.20
C ASN A 460 13.48 7.35 -14.43
N LEU A 461 13.08 8.03 -15.52
CA LEU A 461 13.89 8.23 -16.73
C LEU A 461 15.11 9.16 -16.51
N GLY A 462 15.93 9.30 -17.55
CA GLY A 462 17.10 10.18 -17.58
C GLY A 462 18.31 9.51 -16.95
N THR A 463 18.89 10.16 -15.94
CA THR A 463 19.97 9.58 -15.12
C THR A 463 19.46 8.38 -14.31
N THR A 464 18.14 8.34 -14.05
CA THR A 464 17.45 7.52 -13.05
C THR A 464 17.91 7.79 -11.61
N LEU A 465 18.88 8.68 -11.43
CA LEU A 465 19.66 8.85 -10.21
C LEU A 465 18.82 9.53 -9.14
N ARG A 466 18.84 8.93 -7.95
CA ARG A 466 18.36 9.55 -6.72
C ARG A 466 19.45 9.52 -5.67
N ALA A 467 20.09 10.66 -5.45
CA ALA A 467 20.93 10.96 -4.30
C ALA A 467 20.06 11.48 -3.15
N SER A 468 20.27 10.96 -1.95
CA SER A 468 19.46 11.23 -0.76
C SER A 468 20.30 11.23 0.50
N VAL A 469 19.90 12.03 1.48
CA VAL A 469 20.38 11.97 2.86
C VAL A 469 19.21 11.83 3.82
N HIS A 470 19.40 11.06 4.88
CA HIS A 470 18.60 11.17 6.08
C HIS A 470 19.22 12.25 6.95
N ILE A 471 18.52 13.37 7.13
CA ILE A 471 19.05 14.55 7.81
C ILE A 471 18.10 15.01 8.92
N LYS A 472 18.67 15.34 10.09
CA LYS A 472 17.97 15.92 11.23
C LYS A 472 17.78 17.42 11.01
N ILE A 473 16.54 17.85 10.84
CA ILE A 473 16.17 19.26 10.62
C ILE A 473 14.90 19.65 11.40
N PRO A 474 14.86 19.45 12.73
CA PRO A 474 13.66 19.68 13.53
C PRO A 474 13.16 21.14 13.47
N HIS A 475 14.03 22.13 13.28
CA HIS A 475 13.63 23.54 13.29
C HIS A 475 13.10 24.01 11.92
N LEU A 476 13.78 23.65 10.83
CA LEU A 476 13.39 23.98 9.45
C LEU A 476 12.13 23.22 9.06
N SER A 477 12.03 21.93 9.40
CA SER A 477 10.84 21.13 9.07
C SER A 477 9.57 21.57 9.80
N ALA A 478 9.70 22.25 10.95
CA ALA A 478 8.57 22.86 11.65
C ALA A 478 8.03 24.12 10.96
N ARG A 479 8.75 24.69 9.99
CA ARG A 479 8.29 25.88 9.26
C ARG A 479 7.20 25.52 8.25
N LYS A 480 6.19 26.40 8.14
CA LYS A 480 5.08 26.26 7.17
C LYS A 480 5.55 26.24 5.71
N ASP A 481 6.69 26.86 5.41
CA ASP A 481 7.24 26.97 4.07
C ASP A 481 8.24 25.86 3.70
N PHE A 482 8.53 24.90 4.60
CA PHE A 482 9.54 23.86 4.40
C PHE A 482 9.45 23.15 3.03
N LYS A 483 8.28 22.62 2.68
CA LYS A 483 8.10 21.92 1.40
C LYS A 483 8.36 22.84 0.19
N SER A 484 7.89 24.09 0.26
CA SER A 484 8.14 25.08 -0.80
C SER A 484 9.61 25.49 -0.90
N THR A 485 10.33 25.52 0.22
CA THR A 485 11.78 25.73 0.26
C THR A 485 12.51 24.59 -0.42
N CYS A 486 12.17 23.33 -0.10
CA CYS A 486 12.73 22.17 -0.81
C CYS A 486 12.45 22.25 -2.32
N ASP A 487 11.23 22.58 -2.72
CA ASP A 487 10.88 22.70 -4.14
C ASP A 487 11.70 23.77 -4.88
N LYS A 488 11.95 24.93 -4.25
CA LYS A 488 12.83 25.99 -4.80
C LYS A 488 14.27 25.51 -4.96
N LEU A 489 14.75 24.71 -4.01
CA LEU A 489 16.07 24.07 -4.06
C LEU A 489 16.10 22.84 -4.98
N LYS A 490 15.01 22.54 -5.70
CA LYS A 490 14.85 21.36 -6.57
C LYS A 490 15.05 20.04 -5.81
N LEU A 491 14.73 20.04 -4.53
CA LEU A 491 14.76 18.89 -3.65
C LEU A 491 13.35 18.34 -3.42
N GLN A 492 13.30 17.06 -3.08
CA GLN A 492 12.10 16.39 -2.60
C GLN A 492 12.35 15.87 -1.17
N ALA A 493 11.48 16.26 -0.24
CA ALA A 493 11.48 15.77 1.14
C ALA A 493 10.41 14.69 1.34
N ARG A 494 10.78 13.58 1.99
CA ARG A 494 9.93 12.44 2.36
C ARG A 494 10.17 12.03 3.82
N GLY A 495 9.27 11.25 4.41
CA GLY A 495 9.52 10.63 5.71
C GLY A 495 10.60 9.55 5.64
N ILE A 496 11.04 9.07 6.81
CA ILE A 496 12.22 8.18 6.94
C ILE A 496 12.06 6.78 6.34
N HIS A 497 10.82 6.34 6.09
CA HIS A 497 10.50 5.02 5.55
C HIS A 497 10.09 5.07 4.06
N GLY A 498 10.31 6.20 3.38
CA GLY A 498 10.18 6.31 1.92
C GLY A 498 8.98 7.13 1.45
N GLU A 499 8.43 6.79 0.29
CA GLU A 499 7.31 7.53 -0.29
C GLU A 499 6.06 7.37 0.57
N HIS A 500 5.40 8.49 0.89
CA HIS A 500 4.16 8.55 1.68
C HIS A 500 4.25 8.24 3.18
N THR A 501 5.44 8.16 3.77
CA THR A 501 5.58 7.98 5.23
C THR A 501 5.73 9.33 5.95
N GLU A 502 5.29 9.40 7.20
CA GLU A 502 5.52 10.57 8.06
C GLU A 502 6.99 10.63 8.52
N SER A 503 7.46 11.82 8.89
CA SER A 503 8.78 12.02 9.49
C SER A 503 8.69 11.80 11.00
N GLU A 504 9.59 11.00 11.57
CA GLU A 504 9.73 10.89 13.03
C GLU A 504 10.90 11.75 13.52
N GLY A 505 10.70 12.46 14.64
CA GLY A 505 11.78 13.18 15.32
C GLY A 505 12.44 14.32 14.54
N GLY A 506 11.78 14.86 13.51
CA GLY A 506 12.37 15.92 12.66
C GLY A 506 13.43 15.40 11.68
N ILE A 507 13.47 14.09 11.41
CA ILE A 507 14.36 13.46 10.44
C ILE A 507 13.63 13.29 9.11
N TYR A 508 14.25 13.73 8.01
CA TYR A 508 13.68 13.64 6.67
C TYR A 508 14.64 12.96 5.70
N ASP A 509 14.09 12.20 4.76
CA ASP A 509 14.78 11.80 3.53
C ASP A 509 14.67 12.93 2.51
N ILE A 510 15.78 13.62 2.26
CA ILE A 510 15.86 14.71 1.29
C ILE A 510 16.71 14.28 0.10
N SER A 511 16.17 14.45 -1.10
CA SER A 511 16.77 13.96 -2.36
C SER A 511 16.66 14.95 -3.51
N ASN A 512 17.49 14.80 -4.56
CA ASN A 512 17.26 15.52 -5.82
C ASN A 512 15.89 15.16 -6.41
N LYS A 513 15.18 16.17 -6.92
CA LYS A 513 13.88 15.99 -7.58
C LYS A 513 14.03 15.68 -9.06
N ARG A 514 15.00 16.32 -9.74
CA ARG A 514 15.24 16.17 -11.17
C ARG A 514 16.03 14.90 -11.49
N ARG A 515 15.66 14.25 -12.58
CA ARG A 515 16.35 13.06 -13.14
C ARG A 515 16.59 13.14 -14.64
N LEU A 516 15.72 13.86 -15.35
CA LEU A 516 15.79 14.08 -16.79
C LEU A 516 16.30 15.50 -17.12
N GLY A 517 17.00 15.64 -18.25
CA GLY A 517 17.59 16.90 -18.71
C GLY A 517 18.80 17.42 -17.91
N LEU A 518 19.57 16.54 -17.28
CA LEU A 518 20.84 16.80 -16.59
C LEU A 518 21.65 15.50 -16.51
N SER A 519 22.97 15.56 -16.39
CA SER A 519 23.82 14.38 -16.20
C SER A 519 23.85 13.87 -14.75
N GLU A 520 24.43 12.70 -14.53
CA GLU A 520 24.54 12.08 -13.20
C GLU A 520 25.33 12.97 -12.22
N ILE A 521 26.46 13.53 -12.66
CA ILE A 521 27.26 14.45 -11.84
C ILE A 521 26.53 15.76 -11.54
N GLU A 522 25.77 16.29 -12.50
CA GLU A 522 24.95 17.49 -12.31
C GLU A 522 23.83 17.25 -11.29
N ALA A 523 23.17 16.09 -11.36
CA ALA A 523 22.12 15.72 -10.41
C ALA A 523 22.64 15.62 -8.97
N VAL A 524 23.83 15.04 -8.78
CA VAL A 524 24.47 14.96 -7.45
C VAL A 524 24.93 16.33 -6.98
N LYS A 525 25.53 17.15 -7.84
CA LYS A 525 25.91 18.54 -7.49
C LYS A 525 24.70 19.39 -7.10
N GLU A 526 23.57 19.25 -7.81
CA GLU A 526 22.31 19.93 -7.47
C GLU A 526 21.82 19.50 -6.07
N MET A 527 21.88 18.20 -5.77
CA MET A 527 21.56 17.67 -4.45
C MET A 527 22.49 18.23 -3.36
N VAL A 528 23.81 18.18 -3.57
CA VAL A 528 24.83 18.68 -2.63
C VAL A 528 24.60 20.14 -2.29
N ALA A 529 24.43 20.99 -3.30
CA ALA A 529 24.17 22.43 -3.10
C ALA A 529 22.88 22.67 -2.32
N GLY A 530 21.82 21.91 -2.65
CA GLY A 530 20.56 21.97 -1.92
C GLY A 530 20.69 21.55 -0.45
N ILE A 531 21.42 20.47 -0.15
CA ILE A 531 21.61 20.00 1.24
C ILE A 531 22.47 20.98 2.05
N GLN A 532 23.51 21.56 1.46
CA GLN A 532 24.30 22.61 2.12
C GLN A 532 23.41 23.80 2.54
N GLU A 533 22.46 24.18 1.68
CA GLU A 533 21.51 25.24 1.99
C GLU A 533 20.49 24.82 3.06
N ILE A 534 20.01 23.57 3.04
CA ILE A 534 19.17 23.01 4.10
C ILE A 534 19.88 23.05 5.46
N ILE A 535 21.16 22.65 5.51
CA ILE A 535 21.98 22.70 6.74
C ILE A 535 22.10 24.15 7.24
N ARG A 536 22.37 25.10 6.33
CA ARG A 536 22.45 26.53 6.67
C ARG A 536 21.14 27.03 7.26
N LEU A 537 20.01 26.74 6.62
CA LEU A 537 18.68 27.16 7.04
C LEU A 537 18.24 26.53 8.37
N GLU A 538 18.59 25.27 8.62
CA GLU A 538 18.35 24.62 9.90
C GLU A 538 19.11 25.33 11.03
N LYS A 539 20.40 25.62 10.83
CA LYS A 539 21.23 26.34 11.81
C LYS A 539 20.71 27.76 12.08
N GLU A 540 20.14 28.43 11.06
CA GLU A 540 19.48 29.74 11.26
C GLU A 540 18.16 29.62 12.04
N ALA A 541 17.34 28.62 11.70
CA ALA A 541 16.06 28.37 12.35
C ALA A 541 16.26 27.99 13.83
N ALA A 542 17.28 27.18 14.15
CA ALA A 542 17.66 26.83 15.51
C ALA A 542 18.04 28.07 16.35
N ASN A 543 18.63 29.09 15.72
CA ASN A 543 19.03 30.34 16.36
C ASN A 543 17.92 31.42 16.35
N GLY A 544 16.68 31.06 16.03
CA GLY A 544 15.53 31.98 16.04
C GLY A 544 15.50 33.00 14.89
N LYS A 545 16.35 32.86 13.86
CA LYS A 545 16.37 33.73 12.68
C LYS A 545 15.48 33.14 11.59
N THR A 546 14.33 33.75 11.35
CA THR A 546 13.42 33.40 10.24
C THR A 546 13.64 34.36 9.07
N LYS A 547 14.66 34.10 8.23
CA LYS A 547 14.70 34.71 6.89
C LYS A 547 14.01 33.79 5.88
N SER A 548 13.26 34.40 4.97
CA SER A 548 12.78 33.72 3.76
C SER A 548 13.98 33.28 2.93
N CYS A 549 13.85 32.14 2.26
CA CYS A 549 14.84 31.69 1.29
C CYS A 549 14.77 32.65 0.07
N ASP A 550 15.59 33.69 0.10
CA ASP A 550 15.79 34.64 -0.99
C ASP A 550 17.03 34.21 -1.77
N ILE A 551 16.94 33.22 -2.68
CA ILE A 551 18.13 32.75 -3.42
C ILE A 551 17.83 32.49 -4.91
N LEU A 552 18.70 33.13 -5.71
CA LEU A 552 19.37 32.83 -7.00
C LEU A 552 18.63 32.07 -8.10
#